data_AF-A0A3M2D8C5-F1
#
_entry.id   AF-A0A3M2D8C5-F1
#
_cell.length_a   1.000
_cell.length_b   1.000
_cell.length_c   1.000
_cell.angle_alpha   90.00
_cell.angle_beta   90.00
_cell.angle_gamma   90.00
#
_symmetry.space_group_name_H-M   'P 1'
#
loop_
_entity.id
_entity.type
_entity.pdbx_description
1 polymer ?
#
loop_
_entity_poly.entity_id
_entity_poly.type
_entity_poly.pdbx_seq_one_letter_code
_entity_poly.pdbx_strand_id
1 'polypeptide(L)' 'MYNWTVDKEKFKREGDAEAYEIWRLEQLINFGLNDQKISASELKKHWEQLRIDPARKRFLQILLDES' A
#
# COMPACT_ATOMS: atom_id res chain seq x y z
N MET A 1 -13.13 -6.06 -8.77
CA MET A 1 -13.95 -4.97 -8.21
C MET A 1 -13.20 -3.67 -8.41
N TYR A 2 -13.73 -2.72 -9.18
CA TYR A 2 -13.17 -1.38 -9.24
C TYR A 2 -13.56 -0.68 -7.93
N ASN A 3 -12.59 -0.45 -7.05
CA ASN A 3 -12.83 0.22 -5.77
C ASN A 3 -13.43 1.60 -6.05
N TRP A 4 -14.74 1.71 -5.76
CA TRP A 4 -15.56 2.87 -5.99
C TRP A 4 -14.94 4.09 -5.29
N THR A 5 -14.50 5.05 -6.12
CA THR A 5 -14.25 6.46 -5.77
C THR A 5 -13.49 6.68 -4.46
N VAL A 6 -12.23 6.24 -4.40
CA VAL A 6 -11.29 7.00 -3.56
C VAL A 6 -10.99 8.29 -4.30
N ASP A 7 -11.35 9.39 -3.64
CA ASP A 7 -11.14 10.74 -4.11
C ASP A 7 -9.63 11.02 -4.06
N LYS A 8 -8.92 10.64 -5.13
CA LYS A 8 -7.47 10.92 -5.30
C LYS A 8 -7.19 12.42 -5.18
N GLU A 9 -8.20 13.27 -5.39
CA GLU A 9 -8.11 14.72 -5.20
C GLU A 9 -7.98 15.10 -3.72
N LYS A 10 -8.38 14.25 -2.76
CA LYS A 10 -8.22 14.53 -1.33
C LYS A 10 -6.75 14.59 -0.92
N PHE A 11 -5.94 13.64 -1.41
CA PHE A 11 -4.49 13.65 -1.20
C PHE A 11 -3.79 14.85 -1.87
N LYS A 12 -4.25 15.25 -3.07
CA LYS A 12 -3.75 16.46 -3.74
C LYS A 12 -4.10 17.74 -2.99
N ARG A 13 -5.30 17.81 -2.37
CA ARG A 13 -5.78 19.00 -1.66
C ARG A 13 -5.08 19.17 -0.30
N GLU A 14 -4.71 18.06 0.34
CA GLU A 14 -4.04 18.06 1.65
C GLU A 14 -2.50 18.11 1.55
N GLY A 15 -1.92 17.91 0.35
CA GLY A 15 -0.47 17.98 0.12
C GLY A 15 0.32 16.81 0.71
N ASP A 16 -0.38 15.76 1.14
CA ASP A 16 0.22 14.64 1.88
C ASP A 16 0.58 13.49 0.93
N ALA A 17 1.78 13.62 0.34
CA ALA A 17 2.34 12.62 -0.56
C ALA A 17 2.58 11.26 0.14
N GLU A 18 2.86 11.27 1.44
CA GLU A 18 3.10 10.08 2.23
C GLU A 18 1.80 9.28 2.44
N ALA A 19 0.72 9.97 2.82
CA ALA A 19 -0.59 9.32 2.95
C ALA A 19 -1.07 8.71 1.62
N TYR A 20 -0.76 9.35 0.48
CA TYR A 20 -1.04 8.79 -0.84
C TYR A 20 -0.22 7.53 -1.15
N GLU A 21 1.08 7.53 -0.81
CA GLU A 21 1.95 6.36 -0.97
C GLU A 21 1.43 5.16 -0.17
N ILE A 22 1.09 5.37 1.10
CA ILE A 22 0.52 4.33 1.98
C ILE A 22 -0.78 3.78 1.38
N TRP A 23 -1.72 4.66 1.03
CA TRP A 23 -2.98 4.25 0.43
C TRP A 23 -2.77 3.45 -0.87
N ARG A 24 -1.88 3.92 -1.75
CA ARG A 24 -1.54 3.22 -3.01
C ARG A 24 -1.02 1.81 -2.72
N LEU A 25 -0.08 1.67 -1.78
CA LEU A 25 0.47 0.38 -1.39
C LEU A 25 -0.62 -0.55 -0.86
N GLU A 26 -1.50 -0.06 0.01
CA GLU A 26 -2.64 -0.83 0.53
C GLU A 26 -3.55 -1.32 -0.59
N GLN A 27 -3.86 -0.48 -1.57
CA GLN A 27 -4.70 -0.89 -2.69
C GLN A 27 -4.04 -1.96 -3.55
N LEU A 28 -2.76 -1.78 -3.89
CA LEU A 28 -2.00 -2.72 -4.69
C LEU A 28 -1.89 -4.09 -4.01
N ILE A 29 -1.62 -4.09 -2.71
CA ILE A 29 -1.46 -5.33 -1.92
C ILE A 29 -2.83 -6.01 -1.76
N ASN A 30 -3.87 -5.29 -1.37
CA ASN A 30 -5.16 -5.89 -1.02
C ASN A 30 -6.01 -6.32 -2.21
N PHE A 31 -5.91 -5.62 -3.33
CA PHE A 31 -6.81 -5.84 -4.47
C PHE A 31 -6.09 -6.35 -5.72
N GLY A 32 -4.76 -6.39 -5.68
CA GLY A 32 -3.94 -6.93 -6.75
C GLY A 32 -3.28 -5.84 -7.60
N LEU A 33 -2.14 -6.23 -8.13
CA LEU A 33 -1.26 -5.40 -8.94
C LEU A 33 -1.72 -5.47 -10.39
N ASN A 34 -2.25 -4.36 -10.91
CA ASN A 34 -2.52 -4.12 -12.34
C ASN A 34 -1.19 -4.10 -13.14
N ASP A 35 -0.44 -5.20 -13.14
CA ASP A 35 0.89 -5.39 -13.74
C ASP A 35 2.01 -4.48 -13.21
N GLN A 36 1.82 -3.87 -12.03
CA GLN A 36 2.87 -3.09 -11.37
C GLN A 36 3.71 -3.96 -10.43
N LYS A 37 4.97 -3.59 -10.21
CA LYS A 37 5.81 -4.17 -9.14
C LYS A 37 5.87 -3.21 -7.96
N ILE A 38 5.88 -3.75 -6.75
CA ILE A 38 6.06 -2.97 -5.51
C ILE A 38 7.56 -2.93 -5.19
N SER A 39 8.07 -1.75 -4.86
CA SER A 39 9.44 -1.63 -4.35
C SER A 39 9.51 -2.11 -2.90
N ALA A 40 10.46 -3.00 -2.60
CA ALA A 40 10.67 -3.48 -1.24
C ALA A 40 11.07 -2.34 -0.27
N SER A 41 11.82 -1.34 -0.75
CA SER A 41 12.21 -0.19 0.08
C SER A 41 11.03 0.71 0.44
N GLU A 42 10.12 0.97 -0.51
CA GLU A 42 8.89 1.72 -0.26
C GLU A 42 7.97 0.96 0.70
N LEU A 43 7.89 -0.36 0.55
CA LEU A 43 7.09 -1.22 1.40
C LEU A 43 7.62 -1.23 2.84
N LYS A 44 8.95 -1.30 3.04
CA LYS A 44 9.60 -1.23 4.36
C LYS A 44 9.42 0.14 5.01
N LYS A 45 9.57 1.23 4.25
CA LYS A 45 9.42 2.61 4.75
C LYS A 45 8.08 2.81 5.47
N HIS A 46 7.01 2.23 4.92
CA HIS A 46 5.64 2.43 5.39
C HIS A 46 5.08 1.22 6.17
N TRP A 47 5.88 0.19 6.44
CA TRP A 47 5.42 -1.13 6.90
C TRP A 47 4.55 -1.10 8.17
N GLU A 48 4.95 -0.28 9.14
CA GLU A 48 4.24 -0.09 10.41
C GLU A 48 2.87 0.58 10.23
N GLN A 49 2.72 1.42 9.21
CA GLN A 49 1.50 2.19 8.95
C GLN A 49 0.49 1.45 8.06
N LEU A 50 0.93 0.43 7.32
CA LEU A 50 0.09 -0.28 6.35
C LEU A 50 -1.03 -1.10 7.00
N ARG A 51 -2.26 -0.83 6.56
CA ARG A 51 -3.47 -1.60 6.87
C ARG A 51 -3.81 -2.53 5.70
N ILE A 52 -3.07 -3.63 5.64
CA ILE A 52 -3.25 -4.69 4.65
C ILE A 52 -3.87 -5.95 5.26
N ASP A 53 -4.47 -6.77 4.40
CA ASP A 53 -5.03 -8.06 4.78
C ASP A 53 -4.01 -8.89 5.58
N PRO A 54 -4.39 -9.47 6.73
CA PRO A 54 -3.45 -10.17 7.61
C PRO A 54 -2.70 -11.32 6.95
N ALA A 55 -3.32 -12.06 6.04
CA ALA A 55 -2.65 -13.16 5.34
C ALA A 55 -1.58 -12.63 4.39
N ARG A 56 -1.89 -11.54 3.67
CA ARG A 56 -0.91 -10.84 2.82
C ARG A 56 0.21 -10.20 3.62
N LYS A 57 -0.11 -9.60 4.78
CA LYS A 57 0.90 -9.02 5.68
C LYS A 57 1.92 -10.07 6.11
N ARG A 58 1.46 -11.24 6.57
CA ARG A 58 2.34 -12.35 6.95
C ARG A 58 3.19 -12.86 5.79
N PHE A 59 2.60 -12.98 4.60
CA PHE A 59 3.35 -13.40 3.41
C PHE A 59 4.47 -12.41 3.06
N LEU A 60 4.14 -11.11 3.00
CA LEU A 60 5.10 -10.05 2.72
C LEU A 60 6.16 -9.92 3.83
N GLN A 61 5.78 -10.15 5.09
CA GLN A 61 6.69 -10.16 6.23
C GLN A 61 7.83 -11.18 6.04
N ILE A 62 7.47 -12.41 5.61
CA ILE A 62 8.45 -13.46 5.30
C ILE A 62 9.37 -13.05 4.15
N LEU A 63 8.84 -12.38 3.12
CA LEU A 63 9.64 -11.94 1.97
C LEU A 63 10.58 -10.78 2.29
N LEU A 64 10.23 -9.93 3.24
CA LEU A 64 11.03 -8.77 3.62
C LEU A 64 12.05 -9.07 4.73
N ASP A 65 11.96 -10.25 5.36
CA ASP A 65 12.72 -10.62 6.57
C ASP A 65 12.52 -9.60 7.71
N GLU A 66 11.29 -9.14 7.89
CA GLU A 66 10.90 -8.21 8.97
C GLU A 66 10.26 -9.04 10.11
N SER A 67 10.82 -9.01 11.32
CA SER A 67 10.37 -9.85 12.45
C SER A 67 9.61 -9.07 13.52
#